data_AF-A0A952S3G8-F1
#
_entry.id   AF-A0A952S3G8-F1
#
_cell.length_a   1.000
_cell.length_b   1.000
_cell.length_c   1.000
_cell.angle_alpha   90.00
_cell.angle_beta   90.00
_cell.angle_gamma   90.00
#
_symmetry.space_group_name_H-M   'P 1'
#
loop_
_entity.id
_entity.type
_entity.pdbx_description
1 polymer ?
#
loop_
_entity_poly.entity_id
_entity_poly.type
_entity_poly.pdbx_seq_one_letter_code
_entity_poly.pdbx_strand_id
1 'polypeptide(L)'
;MVKGIFTTLLLLLPLGMIPAFAQSKPLSGLPQHCSHIIVIEGEKDRHLVKGASYGDVQDPVLMYPGPNTLAATKEALLRMTPFLCRSIRRIAFVRIPKYEDKPGYVDSYGHGDLVMVNMAHSRFSEEEFETRRSSSLLFQNNLIHEAAHSAETLLGVESKDGAGKSGGSWTFEARTMARNIIEKTRLEKGFYKEWQRMHRSFVAQKWAQRYDNDGYERVFQQPIRDMLNKPRWKNASFEQIANSGFMNAYGANSWAEDIGTFAGNVYIGPEMAAGIKGSDNPNEDLREDMACRAMQAHGTQNIPSKLAAVYTKLMFLLDVEILKEADVAKCIGSNLGMNKVSGQGFYFFEEDKLLRSFENKVEAGMGSKGVGNVFEMRAEGSAAFGGKSYPASMKLSLGVGVGSMDTASWPRGVYSLGLIGPNNLSLRLDGAQAGNFDAKDAYVLVASSSNKLISGSIFLTQAWRPNAPIPVPQVFAPPLNIRFQLKK
;
A
#
# COMPACT_ATOMS: atom_id res chain seq x y z
N MET A 1 -52.63 18.67 -64.02
CA MET A 1 -52.15 17.28 -64.24
C MET A 1 -50.72 17.24 -63.75
N VAL A 2 -50.27 16.52 -62.73
CA VAL A 2 -50.77 15.38 -61.96
C VAL A 2 -50.28 15.57 -60.50
N LYS A 3 -51.14 15.25 -59.53
CA LYS A 3 -50.84 15.22 -58.09
C LYS A 3 -50.03 13.96 -57.77
N GLY A 4 -48.92 14.09 -57.04
CA GLY A 4 -48.18 12.96 -56.46
C GLY A 4 -48.26 13.00 -54.94
N ILE A 5 -49.04 12.08 -54.38
CA ILE A 5 -49.25 11.87 -52.94
C ILE A 5 -48.06 11.07 -52.39
N PHE A 6 -47.32 11.62 -51.43
CA PHE A 6 -46.34 10.86 -50.64
C PHE A 6 -47.07 10.21 -49.46
N THR A 7 -47.25 8.91 -49.54
CA THR A 7 -47.83 8.06 -48.49
C THR A 7 -46.75 7.69 -47.49
N THR A 8 -46.88 8.20 -46.26
CA THR A 8 -46.04 7.81 -45.11
C THR A 8 -46.39 6.39 -44.68
N LEU A 9 -45.52 5.42 -44.99
CA LEU A 9 -45.63 4.05 -44.53
C LEU A 9 -45.03 3.94 -43.11
N LEU A 10 -45.90 3.86 -42.11
CA LEU A 10 -45.54 3.61 -40.71
C LEU A 10 -45.14 2.13 -40.57
N LEU A 11 -43.84 1.82 -40.54
CA LEU A 11 -43.36 0.48 -40.21
C LEU A 11 -43.50 0.24 -38.71
N LEU A 12 -44.53 -0.53 -38.33
CA LEU A 12 -44.64 -1.19 -37.02
C LEU A 12 -43.56 -2.27 -36.93
N LEU A 13 -42.42 -1.93 -36.33
CA LEU A 13 -41.44 -2.91 -35.88
C LEU A 13 -42.05 -3.76 -34.75
N PRO A 14 -41.97 -5.10 -34.80
CA PRO A 14 -42.36 -5.91 -33.67
C PRO A 14 -41.39 -5.62 -32.53
N LEU A 15 -41.92 -5.17 -31.39
CA LEU A 15 -41.25 -5.16 -30.10
C LEU A 15 -40.83 -6.61 -29.79
N GLY A 16 -39.62 -6.98 -30.25
CA GLY A 16 -38.97 -8.19 -29.84
C GLY A 16 -38.87 -8.15 -28.32
N MET A 17 -39.48 -9.13 -27.66
CA MET A 17 -39.32 -9.36 -26.24
C MET A 17 -37.81 -9.46 -25.97
N ILE A 18 -37.23 -8.42 -25.41
CA ILE A 18 -35.90 -8.51 -24.82
C ILE A 18 -36.07 -9.55 -23.71
N PRO A 19 -35.37 -10.69 -23.75
CA PRO A 19 -35.45 -11.66 -22.67
C PRO A 19 -35.14 -10.91 -21.38
N ALA A 20 -36.02 -11.01 -20.39
CA ALA A 20 -35.78 -10.47 -19.06
C ALA A 20 -34.52 -11.16 -18.53
N PHE A 21 -33.36 -10.51 -18.71
CA PHE A 21 -32.11 -10.95 -18.13
C PHE A 21 -32.37 -11.07 -16.64
N ALA A 22 -32.26 -12.29 -16.10
CA ALA A 22 -32.36 -12.53 -14.68
C ALA A 22 -31.32 -11.63 -14.01
N GLN A 23 -31.76 -10.54 -13.40
CA GLN A 23 -30.89 -9.64 -12.67
C GLN A 23 -30.36 -10.44 -11.49
N SER A 24 -29.07 -10.81 -11.54
CA SER A 24 -28.37 -11.36 -10.38
C SER A 24 -28.58 -10.40 -9.21
N LYS A 25 -29.10 -10.93 -8.11
CA LYS A 25 -29.46 -10.10 -6.95
C LYS A 25 -28.19 -9.82 -6.14
N PRO A 26 -27.95 -8.57 -5.72
CA PRO A 26 -26.90 -8.27 -4.77
C PRO A 26 -27.05 -9.10 -3.50
N LEU A 27 -25.93 -9.48 -2.89
CA LEU A 27 -25.94 -10.23 -1.63
C LEU A 27 -26.61 -9.38 -0.53
N SER A 28 -27.60 -9.95 0.16
CA SER A 28 -28.36 -9.20 1.17
C SER A 28 -27.54 -8.90 2.44
N GLY A 29 -27.75 -7.71 3.00
CA GLY A 29 -27.12 -7.28 4.26
C GLY A 29 -25.62 -6.99 4.15
N LEU A 30 -25.12 -6.67 2.97
CA LEU A 30 -23.80 -6.06 2.80
C LEU A 30 -23.81 -4.59 3.25
N PRO A 31 -22.65 -4.03 3.66
CA PRO A 31 -22.51 -2.58 3.81
C PRO A 31 -22.95 -1.84 2.55
N GLN A 32 -23.52 -0.65 2.72
CA GLN A 32 -23.95 0.18 1.59
C GLN A 32 -22.83 0.44 0.58
N HIS A 33 -21.57 0.52 1.02
CA HIS A 33 -20.44 0.72 0.12
C HIS A 33 -20.04 -0.52 -0.70
N CYS A 34 -20.48 -1.72 -0.32
CA CYS A 34 -20.19 -2.98 -1.04
C CYS A 34 -21.43 -3.57 -1.73
N SER A 35 -22.62 -2.97 -1.58
CA SER A 35 -23.89 -3.50 -2.13
C SER A 35 -23.98 -3.52 -3.66
N HIS A 36 -23.00 -2.94 -4.35
CA HIS A 36 -22.90 -2.93 -5.81
C HIS A 36 -22.20 -4.18 -6.38
N ILE A 37 -21.59 -4.99 -5.51
CA ILE A 37 -20.85 -6.18 -5.92
C ILE A 37 -21.83 -7.27 -6.33
N ILE A 38 -21.59 -7.84 -7.51
CA ILE A 38 -22.35 -8.96 -8.05
C ILE A 38 -21.59 -10.25 -7.71
N VAL A 39 -22.26 -11.16 -7.03
CA VAL A 39 -21.76 -12.53 -6.83
C VAL A 39 -22.26 -13.40 -7.98
N ILE A 40 -21.34 -14.02 -8.72
CA ILE A 40 -21.64 -14.88 -9.87
C ILE A 40 -22.15 -16.23 -9.36
N GLU A 41 -23.37 -16.58 -9.74
CA GLU A 41 -24.09 -17.77 -9.26
C GLU A 41 -23.93 -18.96 -10.23
N GLY A 42 -22.69 -19.30 -10.56
CA GLY A 42 -22.36 -20.42 -11.46
C GLY A 42 -22.58 -20.12 -12.95
N GLU A 43 -22.76 -21.18 -13.76
CA GLU A 43 -22.74 -21.09 -15.23
C GLU A 43 -23.85 -20.22 -15.85
N LYS A 44 -24.99 -20.03 -15.16
CA LYS A 44 -26.05 -19.12 -15.66
C LYS A 44 -25.57 -17.68 -15.82
N ASP A 45 -24.55 -17.29 -15.07
CA ASP A 45 -23.96 -15.95 -15.08
C ASP A 45 -22.68 -15.88 -15.94
N ARG A 46 -22.38 -16.90 -16.77
CA ARG A 46 -21.20 -16.95 -17.66
C ARG A 46 -21.02 -15.67 -18.49
N HIS A 47 -22.12 -15.08 -18.95
CA HIS A 47 -22.10 -13.84 -19.72
C HIS A 47 -21.44 -12.66 -18.98
N LEU A 48 -21.43 -12.67 -17.64
CA LEU A 48 -20.81 -11.66 -16.80
C LEU A 48 -19.30 -11.86 -16.62
N VAL A 49 -18.74 -12.97 -17.10
CA VAL A 49 -17.30 -13.30 -16.97
C VAL A 49 -16.72 -13.78 -18.31
N LYS A 50 -17.41 -13.48 -19.42
CA LYS A 50 -16.99 -13.88 -20.76
C LYS A 50 -15.64 -13.23 -21.09
N GLY A 51 -14.66 -14.07 -21.46
CA GLY A 51 -13.29 -13.63 -21.75
C GLY A 51 -12.37 -13.61 -20.53
N ALA A 52 -12.88 -13.91 -19.33
CA ALA A 52 -12.05 -14.04 -18.14
C ALA A 52 -11.13 -15.27 -18.23
N SER A 53 -9.88 -15.06 -17.83
CA SER A 53 -8.86 -16.09 -17.78
C SER A 53 -8.23 -16.19 -16.39
N TYR A 54 -7.85 -17.39 -15.98
CA TYR A 54 -7.13 -17.64 -14.73
C TYR A 54 -5.79 -18.28 -15.05
N GLY A 55 -4.72 -17.49 -15.03
CA GLY A 55 -3.41 -17.93 -15.50
C GLY A 55 -3.46 -18.33 -16.97
N ASP A 56 -3.15 -19.60 -17.26
CA ASP A 56 -3.24 -20.16 -18.63
C ASP A 56 -4.59 -20.83 -18.95
N VAL A 57 -5.53 -20.84 -18.00
CA VAL A 57 -6.84 -21.45 -18.17
C VAL A 57 -7.82 -20.42 -18.70
N GLN A 58 -8.26 -20.61 -19.94
CA GLN A 58 -9.36 -19.87 -20.54
C GLN A 58 -10.70 -20.50 -20.12
N ASP A 59 -11.70 -19.65 -19.86
CA ASP A 59 -13.06 -20.07 -19.51
C ASP A 59 -13.14 -21.09 -18.35
N PRO A 60 -12.73 -20.68 -17.13
CA PRO A 60 -12.80 -21.56 -15.97
C PRO A 60 -14.26 -21.92 -15.62
N VAL A 61 -14.46 -23.16 -15.17
CA VAL A 61 -15.78 -23.70 -14.79
C VAL A 61 -16.32 -22.92 -13.60
N LEU A 62 -17.50 -22.31 -13.78
CA LEU A 62 -18.16 -21.53 -12.74
C LEU A 62 -18.91 -22.44 -11.77
N MET A 63 -18.69 -22.19 -10.49
CA MET A 63 -19.36 -22.87 -9.40
C MET A 63 -20.45 -22.02 -8.80
N TYR A 64 -21.50 -22.68 -8.35
CA TYR A 64 -22.47 -22.07 -7.44
C TYR A 64 -21.88 -22.06 -6.03
N PRO A 65 -21.73 -20.89 -5.37
CA PRO A 65 -21.24 -20.85 -4.00
C PRO A 65 -22.30 -21.38 -3.02
N GLY A 66 -21.89 -22.27 -2.12
CA GLY A 66 -22.76 -22.74 -1.05
C GLY A 66 -22.96 -21.69 0.07
N PRO A 67 -23.84 -21.98 1.04
CA PRO A 67 -24.21 -21.03 2.09
C PRO A 67 -23.03 -20.56 2.95
N ASN A 68 -22.10 -21.45 3.32
CA ASN A 68 -20.94 -21.09 4.14
C ASN A 68 -19.93 -20.27 3.33
N THR A 69 -19.76 -20.56 2.03
CA THR A 69 -18.95 -19.75 1.12
C THR A 69 -19.50 -18.33 1.00
N LEU A 70 -20.83 -18.18 0.86
CA LEU A 70 -21.50 -16.88 0.82
C LEU A 70 -21.38 -16.13 2.14
N ALA A 71 -21.49 -16.82 3.28
CA ALA A 71 -21.30 -16.23 4.60
C ALA A 71 -19.86 -15.70 4.77
N ALA A 72 -18.85 -16.50 4.43
CA ALA A 72 -17.44 -16.08 4.48
C ALA A 72 -17.16 -14.88 3.55
N THR A 73 -17.74 -14.88 2.35
CA THR A 73 -17.66 -13.76 1.40
C THR A 73 -18.25 -12.48 2.00
N LYS A 74 -19.42 -12.58 2.64
CA LYS A 74 -20.07 -11.46 3.32
C LYS A 74 -19.20 -10.90 4.45
N GLU A 75 -18.61 -11.77 5.26
CA GLU A 75 -17.70 -11.37 6.34
C GLU A 75 -16.46 -10.63 5.83
N ALA A 76 -15.85 -11.11 4.75
CA ALA A 76 -14.72 -10.41 4.12
C ALA A 76 -15.13 -9.00 3.65
N LEU A 77 -16.25 -8.88 2.94
CA LEU A 77 -16.75 -7.59 2.44
C LEU A 77 -17.09 -6.60 3.57
N LEU A 78 -17.57 -7.10 4.72
CA LEU A 78 -17.81 -6.28 5.93
C LEU A 78 -16.51 -5.68 6.50
N ARG A 79 -15.36 -6.32 6.28
CA ARG A 79 -14.06 -5.84 6.77
C ARG A 79 -13.44 -4.76 5.88
N MET A 80 -13.72 -4.76 4.58
CA MET A 80 -13.10 -3.86 3.62
C MET A 80 -13.43 -2.37 3.85
N THR A 81 -12.51 -1.48 3.45
CA THR A 81 -12.81 -0.05 3.31
C THR A 81 -13.79 0.21 2.16
N PRO A 82 -14.39 1.41 2.08
CA PRO A 82 -15.16 1.82 0.92
C PRO A 82 -14.39 1.69 -0.40
N PHE A 83 -13.12 2.13 -0.44
CA PHE A 83 -12.33 2.07 -1.66
C PHE A 83 -12.03 0.64 -2.09
N LEU A 84 -11.61 -0.22 -1.15
CA LEU A 84 -11.32 -1.62 -1.44
C LEU A 84 -12.56 -2.35 -1.96
N CYS A 85 -13.74 -2.15 -1.36
CA CYS A 85 -14.98 -2.70 -1.90
C CYS A 85 -15.31 -2.17 -3.30
N ARG A 86 -15.14 -0.86 -3.54
CA ARG A 86 -15.45 -0.23 -4.84
C ARG A 86 -14.49 -0.63 -5.95
N SER A 87 -13.32 -1.16 -5.60
CA SER A 87 -12.43 -1.78 -6.57
C SER A 87 -13.00 -3.09 -7.11
N ILE A 88 -13.89 -3.78 -6.41
CA ILE A 88 -14.50 -5.01 -6.90
C ILE A 88 -15.86 -4.68 -7.49
N ARG A 89 -16.16 -5.24 -8.68
CA ARG A 89 -17.54 -5.24 -9.21
C ARG A 89 -18.16 -6.63 -9.19
N ARG A 90 -17.35 -7.67 -9.39
CA ARG A 90 -17.80 -9.05 -9.54
C ARG A 90 -16.93 -10.01 -8.74
N ILE A 91 -17.55 -11.01 -8.14
CA ILE A 91 -16.86 -12.13 -7.49
C ILE A 91 -17.36 -13.41 -8.14
N ALA A 92 -16.46 -14.20 -8.72
CA ALA A 92 -16.76 -15.51 -9.28
C ALA A 92 -16.07 -16.62 -8.51
N PHE A 93 -16.79 -17.73 -8.37
CA PHE A 93 -16.29 -18.97 -7.81
C PHE A 93 -16.01 -19.92 -8.95
N VAL A 94 -14.78 -20.41 -9.02
CA VAL A 94 -14.32 -21.23 -10.13
C VAL A 94 -13.71 -22.52 -9.65
N ARG A 95 -13.77 -23.57 -10.46
CA ARG A 95 -13.03 -24.82 -10.21
C ARG A 95 -11.89 -24.96 -11.19
N ILE A 96 -10.66 -24.93 -10.70
CA ILE A 96 -9.47 -25.10 -11.53
C ILE A 96 -8.53 -26.12 -10.85
N PRO A 97 -8.73 -27.43 -11.11
CA PRO A 97 -7.96 -28.50 -10.45
C PRO A 97 -6.45 -28.44 -10.73
N LYS A 98 -6.05 -27.85 -11.85
CA LYS A 98 -4.62 -27.67 -12.18
C LYS A 98 -3.89 -26.74 -11.20
N TYR A 99 -4.62 -25.90 -10.47
CA TYR A 99 -4.09 -24.88 -9.56
C TYR A 99 -4.70 -24.99 -8.16
N GLU A 100 -4.84 -26.21 -7.63
CA GLU A 100 -5.39 -26.45 -6.29
C GLU A 100 -4.65 -25.69 -5.17
N ASP A 101 -3.38 -25.31 -5.40
CA ASP A 101 -2.55 -24.51 -4.50
C ASP A 101 -2.69 -22.99 -4.69
N LYS A 102 -3.41 -22.53 -5.71
CA LYS A 102 -3.68 -21.10 -5.96
C LYS A 102 -5.12 -20.76 -5.60
N PRO A 103 -5.34 -20.08 -4.47
CA PRO A 103 -6.69 -19.87 -3.94
C PRO A 103 -7.47 -18.75 -4.67
N GLY A 104 -6.82 -17.78 -5.32
CA GLY A 104 -7.47 -16.60 -5.90
C GLY A 104 -6.73 -16.01 -7.10
N TYR A 105 -7.40 -15.12 -7.85
CA TYR A 105 -6.81 -14.34 -8.94
C TYR A 105 -7.70 -13.15 -9.34
N VAL A 106 -7.07 -12.06 -9.80
CA VAL A 106 -7.71 -10.95 -10.54
C VAL A 106 -7.22 -10.91 -11.98
N ASP A 107 -8.15 -10.90 -12.94
CA ASP A 107 -7.82 -10.72 -14.35
C ASP A 107 -7.61 -9.24 -14.69
N SER A 108 -6.42 -8.73 -14.38
CA SER A 108 -6.08 -7.31 -14.56
C SER A 108 -6.09 -6.80 -16.00
N TYR A 109 -6.05 -7.68 -17.01
CA TYR A 109 -5.99 -7.31 -18.42
C TYR A 109 -7.35 -7.27 -19.13
N GLY A 110 -8.31 -8.11 -18.74
CA GLY A 110 -9.67 -8.10 -19.30
C GLY A 110 -10.73 -7.60 -18.32
N HIS A 111 -10.58 -7.94 -17.05
CA HIS A 111 -11.62 -7.82 -16.03
C HIS A 111 -11.02 -7.47 -14.67
N GLY A 112 -10.27 -6.37 -14.58
CA GLY A 112 -9.57 -5.97 -13.35
C GLY A 112 -10.50 -5.73 -12.14
N ASP A 113 -11.81 -5.68 -12.36
CA ASP A 113 -12.89 -5.58 -11.37
C ASP A 113 -13.53 -6.93 -10.99
N LEU A 114 -13.07 -8.05 -11.57
CA LEU A 114 -13.52 -9.42 -11.31
C LEU A 114 -12.49 -10.15 -10.45
N VAL A 115 -12.90 -10.51 -9.24
CA VAL A 115 -12.15 -11.42 -8.37
C VAL A 115 -12.64 -12.86 -8.63
N MET A 116 -11.72 -13.76 -8.94
CA MET A 116 -11.99 -15.19 -9.08
C MET A 116 -11.39 -15.95 -7.91
N VAL A 117 -12.22 -16.74 -7.22
CA VAL A 117 -11.80 -17.61 -6.12
C VAL A 117 -11.83 -19.06 -6.58
N ASN A 118 -10.69 -19.75 -6.46
CA ASN A 118 -10.56 -21.14 -6.88
C ASN A 118 -11.03 -22.09 -5.78
N MET A 119 -12.22 -22.63 -5.95
CA MET A 119 -12.86 -23.59 -5.06
C MET A 119 -12.27 -25.01 -5.18
N ALA A 120 -11.30 -25.23 -6.06
CA ALA A 120 -10.53 -26.48 -6.05
C ALA A 120 -9.53 -26.55 -4.88
N HIS A 121 -9.24 -25.42 -4.23
CA HIS A 121 -8.40 -25.40 -3.04
C HIS A 121 -9.01 -26.26 -1.94
N SER A 122 -8.21 -27.18 -1.37
CA SER A 122 -8.70 -28.24 -0.45
C SER A 122 -9.43 -27.72 0.79
N ARG A 123 -9.16 -26.47 1.17
CA ARG A 123 -9.79 -25.79 2.33
C ARG A 123 -11.02 -24.96 1.98
N PHE A 124 -11.36 -24.82 0.71
CA PHE A 124 -12.48 -23.97 0.26
C PHE A 124 -13.69 -24.83 -0.10
N SER A 125 -14.14 -25.63 0.86
CA SER A 125 -15.35 -26.45 0.76
C SER A 125 -16.35 -26.08 1.85
N GLU A 126 -17.63 -26.38 1.62
CA GLU A 126 -18.69 -26.12 2.59
C GLU A 126 -18.47 -26.84 3.92
N GLU A 127 -17.96 -28.08 3.85
CA GLU A 127 -17.60 -28.90 5.03
C GLU A 127 -16.44 -28.29 5.82
N GLU A 128 -15.40 -27.82 5.12
CA GLU A 128 -14.26 -27.15 5.77
C GLU A 128 -14.68 -25.85 6.45
N PHE A 129 -15.60 -25.07 5.87
CA PHE A 129 -16.10 -23.85 6.50
C PHE A 129 -17.02 -24.12 7.68
N GLU A 130 -17.78 -25.21 7.66
CA GLU A 130 -18.62 -25.64 8.79
C GLU A 130 -17.77 -26.11 9.97
N THR A 131 -16.70 -26.84 9.70
CA THR A 131 -15.89 -27.51 10.73
C THR A 131 -14.68 -26.69 11.19
N ARG A 132 -14.16 -25.79 10.36
CA ARG A 132 -12.90 -25.06 10.63
C ARG A 132 -13.01 -23.58 10.32
N ARG A 133 -13.03 -22.77 11.38
CA ARG A 133 -12.94 -21.30 11.26
C ARG A 133 -11.68 -20.83 10.52
N SER A 134 -10.56 -21.56 10.60
CA SER A 134 -9.32 -21.22 9.88
C SER A 134 -9.50 -21.26 8.39
N SER A 135 -10.26 -22.23 7.88
CA SER A 135 -10.55 -22.35 6.45
C SER A 135 -11.41 -21.17 5.97
N SER A 136 -12.41 -20.75 6.77
CA SER A 136 -13.18 -19.52 6.49
C SER A 136 -12.32 -18.26 6.53
N LEU A 137 -11.41 -18.12 7.50
CA LEU A 137 -10.51 -16.98 7.59
C LEU A 137 -9.49 -16.93 6.44
N LEU A 138 -8.93 -18.08 6.05
CA LEU A 138 -8.05 -18.18 4.88
C LEU A 138 -8.78 -17.78 3.60
N PHE A 139 -10.04 -18.21 3.44
CA PHE A 139 -10.88 -17.77 2.33
C PHE A 139 -11.10 -16.25 2.36
N GLN A 140 -11.41 -15.67 3.52
CA GLN A 140 -11.56 -14.22 3.67
C GLN A 140 -10.27 -13.47 3.35
N ASN A 141 -9.12 -14.00 3.80
CA ASN A 141 -7.79 -13.46 3.52
C ASN A 141 -7.54 -13.41 2.01
N ASN A 142 -7.79 -14.52 1.32
CA ASN A 142 -7.65 -14.62 -0.13
C ASN A 142 -8.56 -13.62 -0.87
N LEU A 143 -9.84 -13.50 -0.47
CA LEU A 143 -10.75 -12.55 -1.11
C LEU A 143 -10.29 -11.08 -0.93
N ILE A 144 -9.78 -10.73 0.25
CA ILE A 144 -9.22 -9.40 0.54
C ILE A 144 -7.90 -9.17 -0.21
N HIS A 145 -7.07 -10.20 -0.32
CA HIS A 145 -5.83 -10.19 -1.08
C HIS A 145 -6.11 -9.84 -2.55
N GLU A 146 -7.02 -10.56 -3.19
CA GLU A 146 -7.42 -10.29 -4.58
C GLU A 146 -8.11 -8.93 -4.73
N ALA A 147 -8.93 -8.51 -3.75
CA ALA A 147 -9.50 -7.17 -3.74
C ALA A 147 -8.41 -6.08 -3.81
N ALA A 148 -7.28 -6.29 -3.14
CA ALA A 148 -6.18 -5.32 -3.14
C ALA A 148 -5.49 -5.24 -4.50
N HIS A 149 -5.34 -6.36 -5.22
CA HIS A 149 -4.87 -6.37 -6.62
C HIS A 149 -5.85 -5.63 -7.54
N SER A 150 -7.16 -5.78 -7.29
CA SER A 150 -8.19 -5.04 -8.01
C SER A 150 -8.09 -3.53 -7.75
N ALA A 151 -7.88 -3.12 -6.49
CA ALA A 151 -7.67 -1.72 -6.10
C ALA A 151 -6.39 -1.14 -6.71
N GLU A 152 -5.30 -1.91 -6.70
CA GLU A 152 -4.06 -1.56 -7.39
C GLU A 152 -4.32 -1.32 -8.88
N THR A 153 -5.02 -2.25 -9.55
CA THR A 153 -5.30 -2.15 -10.98
C THR A 153 -6.14 -0.90 -11.28
N LEU A 154 -7.16 -0.62 -10.46
CA LEU A 154 -7.98 0.58 -10.59
C LEU A 154 -7.16 1.86 -10.42
N LEU A 155 -6.29 1.94 -9.41
CA LEU A 155 -5.37 3.08 -9.23
C LEU A 155 -4.40 3.20 -10.41
N GLY A 156 -3.93 2.07 -10.96
CA GLY A 156 -3.06 2.03 -12.12
C GLY A 156 -3.75 2.63 -13.35
N VAL A 157 -4.97 2.17 -13.67
CA VAL A 157 -5.76 2.62 -14.83
C VAL A 157 -6.11 4.11 -14.76
N GLU A 158 -6.42 4.62 -13.57
CA GLU A 158 -6.77 6.04 -13.38
C GLU A 158 -5.54 6.97 -13.25
N SER A 159 -4.32 6.41 -13.16
CA SER A 159 -3.09 7.21 -13.17
C SER A 159 -2.70 7.69 -14.57
N LYS A 160 -1.92 8.78 -14.68
CA LYS A 160 -1.49 9.33 -15.98
C LYS A 160 -0.69 8.33 -16.81
N ASP A 161 0.08 7.46 -16.18
CA ASP A 161 0.87 6.41 -16.85
C ASP A 161 0.03 5.20 -17.30
N GLY A 162 -1.23 5.10 -16.85
CA GLY A 162 -2.16 4.00 -17.16
C GLY A 162 -3.25 4.35 -18.17
N ALA A 163 -3.38 5.62 -18.57
CA ALA A 163 -4.38 6.07 -19.53
C ALA A 163 -4.32 5.24 -20.83
N GLY A 164 -5.37 4.46 -21.11
CA GLY A 164 -5.53 3.68 -22.34
C GLY A 164 -5.23 2.17 -22.24
N LYS A 165 -4.81 1.65 -21.07
CA LYS A 165 -4.71 0.20 -20.84
C LYS A 165 -5.98 -0.29 -20.17
N SER A 166 -6.91 -0.83 -20.95
CA SER A 166 -8.15 -1.38 -20.43
C SER A 166 -7.86 -2.58 -19.53
N GLY A 167 -8.17 -2.46 -18.24
CA GLY A 167 -8.61 -3.57 -17.41
C GLY A 167 -9.90 -3.13 -16.73
N GLY A 168 -10.91 -3.98 -16.65
CA GLY A 168 -12.03 -3.81 -15.72
C GLY A 168 -13.16 -2.83 -16.09
N SER A 169 -14.38 -3.18 -15.67
CA SER A 169 -15.62 -2.41 -15.89
C SER A 169 -16.08 -1.67 -14.63
N TRP A 170 -15.19 -0.95 -13.95
CA TRP A 170 -15.55 -0.17 -12.74
C TRP A 170 -16.60 0.91 -13.01
N THR A 171 -17.39 1.22 -11.97
CA THR A 171 -18.39 2.30 -12.02
C THR A 171 -17.72 3.67 -12.00
N PHE A 172 -18.47 4.71 -12.38
CA PHE A 172 -17.99 6.09 -12.36
C PHE A 172 -17.57 6.53 -10.94
N GLU A 173 -18.29 6.07 -9.91
CA GLU A 173 -17.98 6.37 -8.51
C GLU A 173 -16.65 5.76 -8.08
N ALA A 174 -16.38 4.51 -8.45
CA ALA A 174 -15.12 3.83 -8.13
C ALA A 174 -13.92 4.55 -8.79
N ARG A 175 -14.04 4.91 -10.07
CA ARG A 175 -13.01 5.66 -10.80
C ARG A 175 -12.81 7.06 -10.21
N THR A 176 -13.88 7.74 -9.83
CA THR A 176 -13.79 9.06 -9.17
C THR A 176 -13.10 8.96 -7.82
N MET A 177 -13.40 7.93 -7.02
CA MET A 177 -12.71 7.68 -5.76
C MET A 177 -11.22 7.43 -5.98
N ALA A 178 -10.86 6.61 -6.97
CA ALA A 178 -9.46 6.35 -7.33
C ALA A 178 -8.72 7.64 -7.74
N ARG A 179 -9.32 8.48 -8.59
CA ARG A 179 -8.74 9.79 -8.97
C ARG A 179 -8.53 10.70 -7.77
N ASN A 180 -9.51 10.78 -6.86
CA ASN A 180 -9.37 11.57 -5.63
C ASN A 180 -8.22 11.05 -4.74
N ILE A 181 -8.06 9.73 -4.64
CA ILE A 181 -6.94 9.12 -3.92
C ILE A 181 -5.61 9.46 -4.60
N ILE A 182 -5.52 9.33 -5.92
CA ILE A 182 -4.32 9.65 -6.71
C ILE A 182 -3.92 11.11 -6.52
N GLU A 183 -4.87 12.04 -6.59
CA GLU A 183 -4.62 13.46 -6.37
C GLU A 183 -4.16 13.74 -4.93
N LYS A 184 -4.87 13.17 -3.94
CA LYS A 184 -4.55 13.29 -2.52
C LYS A 184 -3.16 12.75 -2.19
N THR A 185 -2.68 11.71 -2.88
CA THR A 185 -1.42 11.02 -2.57
C THR A 185 -0.31 11.27 -3.60
N ARG A 186 -0.58 12.03 -4.66
CA ARG A 186 0.30 12.28 -5.82
C ARG A 186 0.84 11.01 -6.47
N LEU A 187 -0.04 10.04 -6.71
CA LEU A 187 0.31 8.75 -7.36
C LEU A 187 0.13 8.80 -8.88
N GLU A 188 0.48 9.92 -9.49
CA GLU A 188 0.26 10.19 -10.92
C GLU A 188 1.04 9.24 -11.84
N LYS A 189 2.19 8.72 -11.37
CA LYS A 189 2.98 7.67 -12.04
C LYS A 189 2.48 6.25 -11.77
N GLY A 190 1.41 6.11 -10.99
CA GLY A 190 0.80 4.84 -10.61
C GLY A 190 1.26 4.34 -9.25
N PHE A 191 0.32 3.69 -8.54
CA PHE A 191 0.52 3.07 -7.24
C PHE A 191 1.69 2.08 -7.22
N TYR A 192 1.71 1.19 -8.20
CA TYR A 192 2.73 0.14 -8.36
C TYR A 192 4.16 0.68 -8.41
N LYS A 193 4.41 1.72 -9.22
CA LYS A 193 5.76 2.32 -9.36
C LYS A 193 6.21 2.95 -8.06
N GLU A 194 5.29 3.58 -7.34
CA GLU A 194 5.59 4.18 -6.04
C GLU A 194 5.88 3.11 -4.98
N TRP A 195 5.14 2.00 -4.98
CA TRP A 195 5.41 0.85 -4.10
C TRP A 195 6.83 0.30 -4.30
N GLN A 196 7.22 0.07 -5.56
CA GLN A 196 8.56 -0.38 -5.90
C GLN A 196 9.64 0.65 -5.51
N ARG A 197 9.44 1.94 -5.85
CA ARG A 197 10.39 3.02 -5.53
C ARG A 197 10.62 3.11 -4.02
N MET A 198 9.54 3.09 -3.26
CA MET A 198 9.55 3.11 -1.80
C MET A 198 10.30 1.89 -1.25
N HIS A 199 9.97 0.66 -1.66
CA HIS A 199 10.66 -0.55 -1.20
C HIS A 199 12.15 -0.53 -1.54
N ARG A 200 12.50 -0.16 -2.77
CA ARG A 200 13.89 -0.03 -3.23
C ARG A 200 14.70 0.97 -2.40
N SER A 201 14.06 2.01 -1.84
CA SER A 201 14.73 2.94 -0.93
C SER A 201 15.24 2.23 0.34
N PHE A 202 14.45 1.32 0.91
CA PHE A 202 14.85 0.52 2.09
C PHE A 202 15.93 -0.51 1.74
N VAL A 203 15.81 -1.16 0.57
CA VAL A 203 16.83 -2.08 0.06
C VAL A 203 18.17 -1.38 -0.11
N ALA A 204 18.18 -0.15 -0.64
CA ALA A 204 19.40 0.64 -0.80
C ALA A 204 20.11 0.92 0.53
N GLN A 205 19.37 1.04 1.63
CA GLN A 205 19.90 1.19 2.98
C GLN A 205 20.19 -0.12 3.70
N LYS A 206 19.97 -1.27 3.04
CA LYS A 206 20.03 -2.61 3.66
C LYS A 206 19.05 -2.79 4.82
N TRP A 207 17.93 -2.06 4.79
CA TRP A 207 16.83 -2.13 5.78
C TRP A 207 15.68 -3.03 5.31
N ALA A 208 15.77 -3.56 4.09
CA ALA A 208 14.87 -4.53 3.51
C ALA A 208 15.64 -5.44 2.53
N GLN A 209 15.01 -6.53 2.10
CA GLN A 209 15.53 -7.42 1.08
C GLN A 209 14.82 -7.21 -0.25
N ARG A 210 15.48 -7.59 -1.34
CA ARG A 210 14.87 -7.64 -2.68
C ARG A 210 13.80 -8.73 -2.73
N TYR A 211 12.77 -8.50 -3.54
CA TYR A 211 11.82 -9.55 -3.92
C TYR A 211 12.55 -10.66 -4.68
N ASP A 212 12.03 -11.89 -4.65
CA ASP A 212 12.65 -12.99 -5.38
C ASP A 212 12.61 -12.75 -6.89
N ASN A 213 11.61 -12.03 -7.39
CA ASN A 213 11.49 -11.64 -8.79
C ASN A 213 12.14 -10.28 -9.16
N ASP A 214 12.80 -9.56 -8.24
CA ASP A 214 13.43 -8.25 -8.55
C ASP A 214 14.54 -8.36 -9.63
N GLY A 215 15.10 -9.55 -9.84
CA GLY A 215 16.08 -9.83 -10.90
C GLY A 215 15.47 -10.04 -12.30
N TYR A 216 14.16 -10.26 -12.39
CA TYR A 216 13.48 -10.69 -13.60
C TYR A 216 13.36 -9.57 -14.65
N GLU A 217 13.34 -8.30 -14.25
CA GLU A 217 13.38 -7.14 -15.18
C GLU A 217 14.70 -7.03 -15.96
N ARG A 218 15.78 -7.74 -15.56
CA ARG A 218 17.08 -7.65 -16.24
C ARG A 218 17.41 -8.81 -17.18
N VAL A 219 16.67 -9.93 -17.16
CA VAL A 219 17.17 -11.16 -17.79
C VAL A 219 16.07 -11.91 -18.55
N PHE A 220 15.73 -11.42 -19.73
CA PHE A 220 15.12 -12.21 -20.80
C PHE A 220 16.17 -13.10 -21.51
N GLN A 221 16.88 -13.94 -20.74
CA GLN A 221 17.68 -15.07 -21.26
C GLN A 221 17.56 -16.24 -20.27
N GLN A 222 16.99 -17.37 -20.71
CA GLN A 222 16.74 -18.59 -19.90
C GLN A 222 18.04 -19.30 -19.41
N PRO A 223 17.98 -20.26 -18.47
CA PRO A 223 16.80 -20.84 -17.79
C PRO A 223 16.77 -20.50 -16.29
N ILE A 224 15.98 -19.48 -15.94
CA ILE A 224 15.83 -18.92 -14.57
C ILE A 224 14.83 -19.71 -13.71
N ARG A 225 14.10 -20.67 -14.31
CA ARG A 225 13.06 -21.46 -13.62
C ARG A 225 13.59 -22.18 -12.36
N ASP A 226 14.81 -22.70 -12.40
CA ASP A 226 15.36 -23.48 -11.29
C ASP A 226 15.84 -22.63 -10.10
N MET A 227 16.17 -21.35 -10.33
CA MET A 227 16.46 -20.39 -9.25
C MET A 227 15.17 -19.89 -8.57
N LEU A 228 14.08 -19.73 -9.33
CA LEU A 228 12.76 -19.37 -8.80
C LEU A 228 12.12 -20.52 -8.00
N ASN A 229 12.51 -21.77 -8.27
CA ASN A 229 12.03 -22.96 -7.57
C ASN A 229 12.71 -23.20 -6.21
N LYS A 230 13.69 -22.39 -5.81
CA LYS A 230 14.22 -22.41 -4.43
C LYS A 230 13.56 -21.31 -3.62
N PRO A 231 12.51 -21.61 -2.84
CA PRO A 231 11.85 -20.61 -2.03
C PRO A 231 12.81 -20.14 -0.93
N ARG A 232 13.42 -18.97 -1.14
CA ARG A 232 14.33 -18.32 -0.19
C ARG A 232 13.71 -18.21 1.21
N TRP A 233 12.38 -18.16 1.26
CA TRP A 233 11.58 -17.86 2.42
C TRP A 233 10.85 -19.07 3.04
N LYS A 234 10.97 -20.28 2.47
CA LYS A 234 10.19 -21.47 2.90
C LYS A 234 10.32 -21.81 4.39
N ASN A 235 11.44 -21.44 5.01
CA ASN A 235 11.71 -21.68 6.44
C ASN A 235 12.06 -20.38 7.19
N ALA A 236 11.73 -19.21 6.64
CA ALA A 236 12.05 -17.95 7.29
C ALA A 236 11.21 -17.77 8.57
N SER A 237 11.83 -17.31 9.65
CA SER A 237 11.12 -16.91 10.86
C SER A 237 10.31 -15.63 10.60
N PHE A 238 9.32 -15.36 11.46
CA PHE A 238 8.53 -14.13 11.36
C PHE A 238 9.42 -12.89 11.45
N GLU A 239 10.46 -12.91 12.29
CA GLU A 239 11.44 -11.84 12.37
C GLU A 239 12.24 -11.69 11.08
N GLN A 240 12.68 -12.78 10.46
CA GLN A 240 13.43 -12.74 9.20
C GLN A 240 12.60 -12.12 8.08
N ILE A 241 11.31 -12.45 7.99
CA ILE A 241 10.38 -11.89 7.02
C ILE A 241 10.13 -10.40 7.28
N ALA A 242 9.79 -10.04 8.52
CA ALA A 242 9.53 -8.66 8.90
C ALA A 242 10.77 -7.77 8.68
N ASN A 243 11.95 -8.24 9.11
CA ASN A 243 13.24 -7.57 8.91
C ASN A 243 13.62 -7.44 7.42
N SER A 244 13.02 -8.26 6.56
CA SER A 244 13.20 -8.20 5.11
C SER A 244 12.22 -7.23 4.44
N GLY A 245 11.27 -6.66 5.19
CA GLY A 245 10.32 -5.67 4.71
C GLY A 245 9.05 -6.26 4.07
N PHE A 246 8.73 -7.52 4.33
CA PHE A 246 7.56 -8.22 3.77
C PHE A 246 6.55 -8.57 4.86
N MET A 247 5.28 -8.74 4.48
CA MET A 247 4.23 -9.15 5.42
C MET A 247 4.35 -10.63 5.79
N ASN A 248 4.55 -11.48 4.79
CA ASN A 248 4.73 -12.92 4.92
C ASN A 248 5.68 -13.46 3.82
N ALA A 249 5.96 -14.77 3.84
CA ALA A 249 6.83 -15.41 2.85
C ALA A 249 6.27 -15.35 1.42
N TYR A 250 4.95 -15.37 1.24
CA TYR A 250 4.32 -15.30 -0.07
C TYR A 250 4.49 -13.92 -0.73
N GLY A 251 4.31 -12.84 0.04
CA GLY A 251 4.53 -11.46 -0.42
C GLY A 251 5.99 -11.17 -0.79
N ALA A 252 6.94 -11.93 -0.26
CA ALA A 252 8.36 -11.80 -0.61
C ALA A 252 8.68 -12.29 -2.05
N ASN A 253 7.79 -13.06 -2.67
CA ASN A 253 7.99 -13.60 -4.02
C ASN A 253 7.93 -12.50 -5.08
N SER A 254 7.00 -11.56 -4.94
CA SER A 254 6.86 -10.42 -5.85
C SER A 254 6.22 -9.22 -5.20
N TRP A 255 6.52 -8.03 -5.73
CA TRP A 255 5.87 -6.78 -5.34
C TRP A 255 4.34 -6.80 -5.44
N ALA A 256 3.77 -7.61 -6.35
CA ALA A 256 2.34 -7.62 -6.61
C ALA A 256 1.68 -8.35 -5.44
N GLU A 257 2.08 -9.60 -5.22
CA GLU A 257 1.64 -10.40 -4.08
C GLU A 257 1.87 -9.72 -2.72
N ASP A 258 2.93 -8.90 -2.60
CA ASP A 258 3.18 -8.14 -1.37
C ASP A 258 2.02 -7.18 -1.04
N ILE A 259 1.44 -6.48 -2.01
CA ILE A 259 0.31 -5.57 -1.78
C ILE A 259 -0.90 -6.34 -1.23
N GLY A 260 -1.25 -7.43 -1.89
CA GLY A 260 -2.36 -8.31 -1.47
C GLY A 260 -2.13 -8.91 -0.09
N THR A 261 -0.92 -9.38 0.20
CA THR A 261 -0.60 -9.96 1.52
C THR A 261 -0.63 -8.92 2.63
N PHE A 262 -0.17 -7.69 2.40
CA PHE A 262 -0.31 -6.63 3.39
C PHE A 262 -1.79 -6.34 3.69
N ALA A 263 -2.64 -6.26 2.67
CA ALA A 263 -4.07 -6.02 2.85
C ALA A 263 -4.75 -7.15 3.64
N GLY A 264 -4.63 -8.37 3.14
CA GLY A 264 -5.28 -9.55 3.73
C GLY A 264 -4.86 -9.80 5.19
N ASN A 265 -3.55 -9.79 5.46
CA ASN A 265 -3.03 -10.10 6.79
C ASN A 265 -3.35 -9.04 7.85
N VAL A 266 -3.47 -7.77 7.47
CA VAL A 266 -3.87 -6.74 8.44
C VAL A 266 -5.33 -6.94 8.89
N TYR A 267 -6.21 -7.37 7.98
CA TYR A 267 -7.63 -7.59 8.29
C TYR A 267 -7.90 -8.91 9.01
N ILE A 268 -7.16 -9.96 8.66
CA ILE A 268 -7.45 -11.34 9.08
C ILE A 268 -6.41 -11.88 10.07
N GLY A 269 -5.14 -11.47 9.90
CA GLY A 269 -4.01 -11.97 10.66
C GLY A 269 -4.19 -11.96 12.17
N PRO A 270 -4.67 -10.88 12.82
CA PRO A 270 -4.91 -10.87 14.26
C PRO A 270 -5.90 -11.94 14.75
N GLU A 271 -6.94 -12.25 13.97
CA GLU A 271 -7.93 -13.27 14.32
C GLU A 271 -7.37 -14.69 14.12
N MET A 272 -6.58 -14.89 13.07
CA MET A 272 -5.82 -16.14 12.91
C MET A 272 -4.84 -16.31 14.08
N ALA A 273 -4.07 -15.28 14.41
CA ALA A 273 -3.01 -15.32 15.41
C ALA A 273 -3.46 -15.52 16.85
N ALA A 274 -4.66 -15.05 17.19
CA ALA A 274 -5.25 -15.24 18.52
C ALA A 274 -5.51 -16.72 18.86
N GLY A 275 -5.29 -17.64 17.90
CA GLY A 275 -5.54 -19.05 18.06
C GLY A 275 -7.03 -19.31 17.91
N ILE A 276 -7.39 -20.12 16.93
CA ILE A 276 -8.77 -20.58 16.81
C ILE A 276 -8.97 -21.59 17.93
N LYS A 277 -9.87 -21.30 18.88
CA LYS A 277 -10.24 -22.24 19.94
C LYS A 277 -10.59 -23.59 19.29
N GLY A 278 -9.80 -24.63 19.59
CA GLY A 278 -10.00 -25.99 19.06
C GLY A 278 -9.03 -26.47 17.98
N SER A 279 -7.99 -25.71 17.59
CA SER A 279 -6.92 -26.24 16.73
C SER A 279 -5.80 -26.85 17.57
N ASP A 280 -5.69 -28.18 17.59
CA ASP A 280 -4.66 -28.92 18.34
C ASP A 280 -3.22 -28.75 17.80
N ASN A 281 -3.04 -27.95 16.74
CA ASN A 281 -1.73 -27.71 16.14
C ASN A 281 -1.56 -26.21 15.79
N PRO A 282 -0.84 -25.41 16.60
CA PRO A 282 -0.52 -24.02 16.29
C PRO A 282 0.51 -23.86 15.16
N ASN A 283 0.91 -24.95 14.49
CA ASN A 283 1.98 -24.98 13.51
C ASN A 283 1.44 -25.04 12.07
N GLU A 284 2.05 -24.22 11.21
CA GLU A 284 1.83 -24.00 9.77
C GLU A 284 0.73 -22.98 9.38
N ASP A 285 -0.51 -23.12 9.83
CA ASP A 285 -1.63 -22.28 9.38
C ASP A 285 -1.59 -20.82 9.85
N LEU A 286 -0.84 -20.52 10.91
CA LEU A 286 -0.85 -19.21 11.60
C LEU A 286 0.32 -18.30 11.21
N ARG A 287 1.04 -18.64 10.14
CA ARG A 287 2.27 -17.98 9.69
C ARG A 287 2.04 -16.84 8.69
N GLU A 288 0.82 -16.32 8.60
CA GLU A 288 0.50 -15.27 7.62
C GLU A 288 0.67 -13.84 8.18
N ASP A 289 0.57 -13.62 9.50
CA ASP A 289 0.65 -12.29 10.14
C ASP A 289 2.05 -11.94 10.70
N MET A 290 3.10 -12.52 10.12
CA MET A 290 4.48 -12.47 10.65
C MET A 290 4.97 -11.06 10.98
N ALA A 291 4.74 -10.10 10.08
CA ALA A 291 5.20 -8.75 10.28
C ALA A 291 4.43 -8.01 11.38
N CYS A 292 3.12 -8.21 11.49
CA CYS A 292 2.31 -7.64 12.58
C CYS A 292 2.82 -8.13 13.94
N ARG A 293 3.11 -9.43 14.09
CA ARG A 293 3.68 -9.96 15.34
C ARG A 293 5.04 -9.36 15.67
N ALA A 294 5.92 -9.21 14.67
CA ALA A 294 7.21 -8.59 14.86
C ALA A 294 7.10 -7.12 15.30
N MET A 295 6.11 -6.39 14.77
CA MET A 295 5.81 -5.01 15.17
C MET A 295 5.22 -4.91 16.58
N GLN A 296 4.26 -5.77 16.92
CA GLN A 296 3.66 -5.83 18.25
C GLN A 296 4.66 -6.24 19.34
N ALA A 297 5.61 -7.12 19.00
CA ALA A 297 6.70 -7.51 19.90
C ALA A 297 7.73 -6.39 20.11
N HIS A 298 7.68 -5.32 19.33
CA HIS A 298 8.59 -4.19 19.48
C HIS A 298 8.20 -3.32 20.68
N GLY A 299 9.06 -3.26 21.70
CA GLY A 299 8.77 -2.61 22.98
C GLY A 299 9.06 -1.12 23.08
N THR A 300 9.43 -0.42 21.99
CA THR A 300 9.85 1.00 22.07
C THR A 300 9.09 1.91 21.10
N GLN A 301 8.87 3.17 21.50
CA GLN A 301 8.19 4.22 20.71
C GLN A 301 9.04 4.82 19.58
N ASN A 302 9.80 3.96 18.89
CA ASN A 302 10.61 4.34 17.76
C ASN A 302 10.49 3.29 16.66
N ILE A 303 10.66 3.69 15.40
CA ILE A 303 10.62 2.76 14.28
C ILE A 303 12.05 2.30 14.02
N PRO A 304 12.42 1.05 14.36
CA PRO A 304 13.77 0.56 14.08
C PRO A 304 13.94 0.34 12.58
N SER A 305 15.17 0.49 12.07
CA SER A 305 15.49 0.28 10.65
C SER A 305 14.93 -1.04 10.09
N LYS A 306 14.97 -2.11 10.89
CA LYS A 306 14.47 -3.44 10.52
C LYS A 306 12.95 -3.52 10.31
N LEU A 307 12.15 -2.63 10.90
CA LEU A 307 10.68 -2.61 10.74
C LEU A 307 10.20 -1.42 9.89
N ALA A 308 11.10 -0.52 9.49
CA ALA A 308 10.74 0.71 8.79
C ALA A 308 10.03 0.46 7.45
N ALA A 309 10.46 -0.55 6.69
CA ALA A 309 9.84 -0.89 5.42
C ALA A 309 8.38 -1.36 5.58
N VAL A 310 8.13 -2.27 6.53
CA VAL A 310 6.77 -2.78 6.83
C VAL A 310 5.88 -1.64 7.33
N TYR A 311 6.38 -0.84 8.27
CA TYR A 311 5.64 0.29 8.82
C TYR A 311 5.23 1.28 7.73
N THR A 312 6.16 1.68 6.86
CA THR A 312 5.86 2.62 5.77
C THR A 312 4.90 2.04 4.74
N LYS A 313 4.98 0.73 4.44
CA LYS A 313 4.00 0.05 3.56
C LYS A 313 2.59 0.07 4.15
N LEU A 314 2.44 -0.17 5.46
CA LEU A 314 1.14 -0.05 6.14
C LEU A 314 0.59 1.38 6.07
N MET A 315 1.44 2.38 6.33
CA MET A 315 1.04 3.78 6.22
C MET A 315 0.66 4.16 4.78
N PHE A 316 1.34 3.60 3.77
CA PHE A 316 0.95 3.78 2.38
C PHE A 316 -0.46 3.24 2.13
N LEU A 317 -0.73 1.97 2.46
CA LEU A 317 -2.05 1.38 2.24
C LEU A 317 -3.17 2.08 3.03
N LEU A 318 -2.83 2.67 4.18
CA LEU A 318 -3.73 3.56 4.91
C LEU A 318 -3.98 4.88 4.16
N ASP A 319 -2.93 5.54 3.65
CA ASP A 319 -3.04 6.80 2.90
C ASP A 319 -3.90 6.67 1.63
N VAL A 320 -3.81 5.51 0.96
CA VAL A 320 -4.64 5.16 -0.23
C VAL A 320 -5.95 4.45 0.11
N GLU A 321 -6.32 4.41 1.39
CA GLU A 321 -7.63 3.94 1.84
C GLU A 321 -7.92 2.46 1.50
N ILE A 322 -6.88 1.64 1.34
CA ILE A 322 -7.00 0.17 1.23
C ILE A 322 -7.15 -0.47 2.62
N LEU A 323 -6.52 0.11 3.64
CA LEU A 323 -6.59 -0.35 5.03
C LEU A 323 -7.36 0.64 5.92
N LYS A 324 -7.97 0.12 6.99
CA LYS A 324 -8.58 0.92 8.07
C LYS A 324 -7.53 1.28 9.12
N GLU A 325 -7.62 2.50 9.65
CA GLU A 325 -6.73 2.98 10.72
C GLU A 325 -6.73 2.05 11.94
N ALA A 326 -7.92 1.59 12.36
CA ALA A 326 -8.05 0.69 13.51
C ALA A 326 -7.34 -0.66 13.31
N ASP A 327 -7.36 -1.22 12.09
CA ASP A 327 -6.74 -2.51 11.82
C ASP A 327 -5.22 -2.38 11.64
N VAL A 328 -4.77 -1.26 11.06
CA VAL A 328 -3.35 -0.88 11.05
C VAL A 328 -2.82 -0.70 12.47
N ALA A 329 -3.56 -0.01 13.35
CA ALA A 329 -3.19 0.18 14.75
C ALA A 329 -3.09 -1.15 15.51
N LYS A 330 -4.01 -2.09 15.27
CA LYS A 330 -3.91 -3.45 15.82
C LYS A 330 -2.65 -4.16 15.33
N CYS A 331 -2.35 -4.11 14.04
CA CYS A 331 -1.16 -4.76 13.46
C CYS A 331 0.15 -4.17 13.98
N ILE A 332 0.23 -2.84 14.14
CA ILE A 332 1.43 -2.15 14.63
C ILE A 332 1.62 -2.34 16.15
N GLY A 333 0.52 -2.39 16.91
CA GLY A 333 0.54 -2.41 18.37
C GLY A 333 0.65 -1.00 18.98
N SER A 334 0.61 -0.92 20.31
CA SER A 334 0.60 0.36 21.05
C SER A 334 1.96 1.04 21.14
N ASN A 335 3.04 0.27 20.94
CA ASN A 335 4.38 0.70 21.29
C ASN A 335 5.18 1.14 20.07
N LEU A 336 4.96 0.57 18.88
CA LEU A 336 5.68 0.95 17.68
C LEU A 336 5.04 2.18 17.03
N GLY A 337 5.85 3.20 16.73
CA GLY A 337 5.36 4.36 16.02
C GLY A 337 6.32 5.54 16.03
N MET A 338 5.85 6.64 15.48
CA MET A 338 6.53 7.92 15.62
C MET A 338 6.05 8.64 16.88
N ASN A 339 6.98 9.26 17.62
CA ASN A 339 6.64 10.11 18.76
C ASN A 339 5.57 11.11 18.33
N LYS A 340 4.44 11.12 19.05
CA LYS A 340 3.32 12.01 18.75
C LYS A 340 3.73 13.45 19.04
N VAL A 341 3.48 14.34 18.08
CA VAL A 341 3.73 15.77 18.20
C VAL A 341 2.42 16.53 18.04
N SER A 342 2.27 17.63 18.78
CA SER A 342 1.02 18.39 18.87
C SER A 342 0.72 19.20 17.60
N GLY A 343 1.74 19.69 16.91
CA GLY A 343 1.60 20.65 15.81
C GLY A 343 2.34 20.29 14.53
N GLN A 344 2.53 21.30 13.69
CA GLN A 344 3.36 21.21 12.48
C GLN A 344 4.74 21.78 12.77
N GLY A 345 5.77 21.25 12.13
CA GLY A 345 7.14 21.74 12.30
C GLY A 345 8.16 20.62 12.49
N PHE A 346 9.31 20.99 13.06
CA PHE A 346 10.38 20.06 13.45
C PHE A 346 10.47 19.98 14.97
N TYR A 347 10.59 18.78 15.52
CA TYR A 347 10.59 18.49 16.95
C TYR A 347 11.79 17.63 17.30
N PHE A 348 12.66 18.16 18.16
CA PHE A 348 13.92 17.53 18.54
C PHE A 348 13.75 16.73 19.81
N PHE A 349 14.11 15.47 19.77
CA PHE A 349 14.05 14.56 20.90
C PHE A 349 15.45 14.05 21.27
N GLU A 350 15.70 13.98 22.57
CA GLU A 350 16.85 13.29 23.17
C GLU A 350 16.29 12.43 24.32
N GLU A 351 16.57 11.13 24.29
CA GLU A 351 16.04 10.17 25.28
C GLU A 351 14.52 10.33 25.49
N ASP A 352 13.78 10.47 24.38
CA ASP A 352 12.32 10.68 24.33
C ASP A 352 11.79 11.98 25.00
N LYS A 353 12.69 12.88 25.41
CA LYS A 353 12.33 14.23 25.90
C LYS A 353 12.41 15.24 24.76
N LEU A 354 11.35 16.04 24.62
CA LEU A 354 11.34 17.16 23.69
C LEU A 354 12.33 18.24 24.16
N LEU A 355 13.37 18.48 23.37
CA LEU A 355 14.38 19.50 23.65
C LEU A 355 14.00 20.87 23.09
N ARG A 356 13.49 20.90 21.86
CA ARG A 356 13.15 22.13 21.13
C ARG A 356 12.23 21.82 19.95
N SER A 357 11.53 22.85 19.47
CA SER A 357 10.66 22.77 18.30
C SER A 357 10.84 23.99 17.38
N PHE A 358 10.54 23.79 16.09
CA PHE A 358 10.47 24.83 15.06
C PHE A 358 9.08 24.77 14.45
N GLU A 359 8.18 25.62 14.93
CA GLU A 359 6.73 25.56 14.64
C GLU A 359 6.19 26.83 13.99
N ASN A 360 7.04 27.86 13.85
CA ASN A 360 6.64 29.13 13.25
C ASN A 360 6.85 29.08 11.74
N LYS A 361 5.98 29.75 10.98
CA LYS A 361 6.06 29.86 9.50
C LYS A 361 6.41 28.54 8.82
N VAL A 362 5.69 27.48 9.18
CA VAL A 362 5.89 26.15 8.58
C VAL A 362 5.42 26.19 7.14
N GLU A 363 6.35 26.00 6.21
CA GLU A 363 6.09 25.99 4.78
C GLU A 363 6.58 24.67 4.18
N ALA A 364 5.82 24.12 3.24
CA ALA A 364 6.28 22.96 2.49
C ALA A 364 5.72 22.92 1.08
N GLY A 365 6.54 22.50 0.13
CA GLY A 365 6.19 22.52 -1.28
C GLY A 365 7.07 21.61 -2.13
N MET A 366 6.61 21.38 -3.35
CA MET A 366 7.41 20.77 -4.39
C MET A 366 8.17 21.88 -5.14
N GLY A 367 9.41 21.62 -5.48
CA GLY A 367 10.25 22.51 -6.27
C GLY A 367 11.18 21.73 -7.19
N SER A 368 12.08 22.44 -7.86
CA SER A 368 13.10 21.88 -8.73
C SER A 368 14.50 22.25 -8.24
N LYS A 369 15.45 21.32 -8.38
CA LYS A 369 16.87 21.53 -8.12
C LYS A 369 17.68 20.86 -9.22
N GLY A 370 18.21 21.67 -10.14
CA GLY A 370 18.81 21.17 -11.38
C GLY A 370 17.78 20.43 -12.23
N VAL A 371 18.08 19.19 -12.61
CA VAL A 371 17.16 18.32 -13.39
C VAL A 371 16.18 17.51 -12.52
N GLY A 372 16.30 17.60 -11.19
CA GLY A 372 15.51 16.83 -10.24
C GLY A 372 14.38 17.62 -9.59
N ASN A 373 13.31 16.93 -9.22
CA ASN A 373 12.25 17.43 -8.37
C ASN A 373 12.62 17.21 -6.90
N VAL A 374 12.32 18.20 -6.06
CA VAL A 374 12.57 18.16 -4.62
C VAL A 374 11.31 18.49 -3.84
N PHE A 375 11.09 17.80 -2.74
CA PHE A 375 10.22 18.25 -1.67
C PHE A 375 11.04 19.12 -0.72
N GLU A 376 10.56 20.32 -0.40
CA GLU A 376 11.17 21.17 0.61
C GLU A 376 10.18 21.43 1.75
N MET A 377 10.66 21.38 2.99
CA MET A 377 9.96 21.83 4.19
C MET A 377 10.84 22.81 4.96
N ARG A 378 10.26 23.92 5.42
CA ARG A 378 10.92 24.97 6.19
C ARG A 378 10.10 25.30 7.43
N ALA A 379 10.78 25.65 8.52
CA ALA A 379 10.14 26.22 9.70
C ALA A 379 11.11 27.12 10.43
N GLU A 380 10.57 28.09 11.16
CA GLU A 380 11.28 29.03 12.01
C GLU A 380 11.07 28.69 13.49
N GLY A 381 12.03 29.11 14.32
CA GLY A 381 12.03 28.88 15.75
C GLY A 381 13.20 29.61 16.42
N SER A 382 13.63 29.08 17.55
CA SER A 382 14.84 29.57 18.23
C SER A 382 15.78 28.42 18.57
N ALA A 383 17.07 28.68 18.56
CA ALA A 383 18.10 27.71 18.90
C ALA A 383 19.14 28.32 19.84
N ALA A 384 19.49 27.58 20.89
CA ALA A 384 20.56 27.97 21.80
C ALA A 384 21.94 27.68 21.19
N PHE A 385 22.83 28.67 21.26
CA PHE A 385 24.23 28.56 20.88
C PHE A 385 25.10 29.44 21.79
N GLY A 386 26.20 28.90 22.35
CA GLY A 386 27.09 29.67 23.23
C GLY A 386 26.40 30.30 24.46
N GLY A 387 25.38 29.64 25.01
CA GLY A 387 24.61 30.13 26.17
C GLY A 387 23.57 31.22 25.85
N LYS A 388 23.40 31.61 24.58
CA LYS A 388 22.38 32.58 24.13
C LYS A 388 21.40 31.92 23.18
N SER A 389 20.16 32.44 23.13
CA SER A 389 19.14 31.99 22.17
C SER A 389 19.14 32.92 20.95
N TYR A 390 19.04 32.33 19.76
CA TYR A 390 19.03 33.05 18.49
C TYR A 390 17.81 32.64 17.66
N PRO A 391 17.22 33.55 16.88
CA PRO A 391 16.27 33.19 15.83
C PRO A 391 16.91 32.19 14.87
N ALA A 392 16.16 31.17 14.47
CA ALA A 392 16.71 30.10 13.64
C ALA A 392 15.69 29.58 12.62
N SER A 393 16.20 29.17 11.47
CA SER A 393 15.45 28.54 10.38
C SER A 393 15.97 27.14 10.10
N MET A 394 15.05 26.18 10.03
CA MET A 394 15.31 24.80 9.66
C MET A 394 14.78 24.53 8.26
N LYS A 395 15.54 23.81 7.45
CA LYS A 395 15.15 23.39 6.10
C LYS A 395 15.49 21.92 5.86
N LEU A 396 14.49 21.14 5.45
CA LEU A 396 14.63 19.79 4.91
C LEU A 396 14.36 19.83 3.40
N SER A 397 15.23 19.20 2.60
CA SER A 397 15.05 19.01 1.16
C SER A 397 15.24 17.52 0.84
N LEU A 398 14.32 16.93 0.08
CA LEU A 398 14.33 15.52 -0.32
C LEU A 398 14.12 15.41 -1.83
N GLY A 399 15.03 14.74 -2.54
CA GLY A 399 14.89 14.43 -3.96
C GLY A 399 13.83 13.38 -4.20
N VAL A 400 12.78 13.73 -4.95
CA VAL A 400 11.61 12.86 -5.22
C VAL A 400 11.57 12.35 -6.66
N GLY A 401 12.71 12.40 -7.36
CA GLY A 401 12.89 11.88 -8.71
C GLY A 401 13.11 12.97 -9.76
N VAL A 402 13.04 12.57 -11.03
CA VAL A 402 13.24 13.44 -12.21
C VAL A 402 11.98 13.46 -13.08
N GLY A 403 11.86 14.49 -13.93
CA GLY A 403 10.75 14.66 -14.88
C GLY A 403 9.75 15.75 -14.46
N SER A 404 8.53 15.70 -15.00
CA SER A 404 7.51 16.72 -14.71
C SER A 404 7.10 16.73 -13.23
N MET A 405 7.03 17.93 -12.65
CA MET A 405 6.57 18.15 -11.27
C MET A 405 5.13 17.66 -11.05
N ASP A 406 4.29 17.70 -12.08
CA ASP A 406 2.90 17.22 -12.06
C ASP A 406 2.78 15.69 -11.90
N THR A 407 3.90 14.99 -12.02
CA THR A 407 3.98 13.53 -11.87
C THR A 407 4.91 13.12 -10.72
N ALA A 408 5.47 14.09 -10.00
CA ALA A 408 6.33 13.82 -8.85
C ALA A 408 5.47 13.44 -7.64
N SER A 409 5.70 12.24 -7.11
CA SER A 409 5.04 11.75 -5.90
C SER A 409 5.54 12.47 -4.66
N TRP A 410 4.68 12.52 -3.63
CA TRP A 410 5.12 12.99 -2.32
C TRP A 410 6.26 12.10 -1.78
N PRO A 411 7.18 12.64 -0.96
CA PRO A 411 8.29 11.85 -0.45
C PRO A 411 7.77 10.68 0.40
N ARG A 412 8.34 9.49 0.22
CA ARG A 412 7.99 8.29 1.00
C ARG A 412 9.16 7.31 1.02
N GLY A 413 9.31 6.57 2.11
CA GLY A 413 10.43 5.65 2.30
C GLY A 413 11.60 6.32 2.99
N VAL A 414 12.82 5.84 2.72
CA VAL A 414 14.04 6.32 3.39
C VAL A 414 14.95 7.10 2.45
N TYR A 415 15.51 8.20 2.95
CA TYR A 415 16.43 9.08 2.24
C TYR A 415 17.70 9.27 3.04
N SER A 416 18.87 9.02 2.44
CA SER A 416 20.15 9.45 3.01
C SER A 416 20.32 10.95 2.80
N LEU A 417 20.66 11.66 3.87
CA LEU A 417 21.04 13.07 3.82
C LEU A 417 22.56 13.19 3.77
N GLY A 418 23.04 14.20 3.07
CA GLY A 418 24.46 14.53 3.05
C GLY A 418 24.71 15.96 2.58
N LEU A 419 25.99 16.32 2.53
CA LEU A 419 26.42 17.65 2.11
C LEU A 419 26.18 17.91 0.61
N ILE A 420 26.19 16.83 -0.19
CA ILE A 420 26.08 16.90 -1.66
C ILE A 420 24.80 16.18 -2.09
N GLY A 421 24.08 16.81 -3.03
CA GLY A 421 22.90 16.23 -3.67
C GLY A 421 21.59 16.94 -3.33
N PRO A 422 20.45 16.30 -3.66
CA PRO A 422 19.14 16.87 -3.41
C PRO A 422 18.66 16.69 -1.96
N ASN A 423 19.19 15.69 -1.25
CA ASN A 423 18.77 15.35 0.10
C ASN A 423 19.63 16.09 1.14
N ASN A 424 19.06 17.08 1.83
CA ASN A 424 19.79 17.88 2.81
C ASN A 424 18.88 18.30 3.97
N LEU A 425 19.43 18.32 5.18
CA LEU A 425 18.86 19.02 6.33
C LEU A 425 19.83 20.12 6.76
N SER A 426 19.32 21.33 6.98
CA SER A 426 20.13 22.46 7.43
C SER A 426 19.45 23.27 8.53
N LEU A 427 20.27 23.82 9.41
CA LEU A 427 19.89 24.81 10.42
C LEU A 427 20.71 26.08 10.20
N ARG A 428 20.03 27.23 10.21
CA ARG A 428 20.64 28.56 10.08
C ARG A 428 20.22 29.44 11.25
N LEU A 429 21.17 30.04 11.96
CA LEU A 429 20.95 30.96 13.08
C LEU A 429 21.24 32.39 12.62
N ASP A 430 20.33 33.30 12.92
CA ASP A 430 20.55 34.72 12.72
C ASP A 430 21.40 35.29 13.86
N GLY A 431 22.47 36.03 13.54
CA GLY A 431 23.41 36.58 14.51
C GLY A 431 24.41 35.59 15.14
N ALA A 432 24.36 34.30 14.81
CA ALA A 432 25.27 33.27 15.33
C ALA A 432 25.69 32.23 14.29
N GLN A 433 26.30 32.68 13.19
CA GLN A 433 26.65 31.81 12.04
C GLN A 433 27.46 30.58 12.43
N ALA A 434 28.34 30.66 13.43
CA ALA A 434 29.10 29.50 13.91
C ALA A 434 28.20 28.33 14.37
N GLY A 435 26.96 28.60 14.79
CA GLY A 435 25.97 27.58 15.17
C GLY A 435 25.23 26.94 13.98
N ASN A 436 25.42 27.45 12.76
CA ASN A 436 24.83 26.86 11.55
C ASN A 436 25.34 25.42 11.36
N PHE A 437 24.47 24.53 10.90
CA PHE A 437 24.90 23.20 10.50
C PHE A 437 24.20 22.69 9.24
N ASP A 438 24.88 21.79 8.55
CA ASP A 438 24.34 20.95 7.47
C ASP A 438 24.49 19.48 7.86
N ALA A 439 23.46 18.67 7.65
CA ALA A 439 23.57 17.23 7.88
C ALA A 439 24.63 16.64 6.96
N LYS A 440 25.59 15.94 7.55
CA LYS A 440 26.67 15.25 6.84
C LYS A 440 26.40 13.76 6.73
N ASP A 441 25.88 13.17 7.80
CA ASP A 441 25.43 11.78 7.86
C ASP A 441 24.11 11.74 8.65
N ALA A 442 23.04 11.37 7.96
CA ALA A 442 21.72 11.21 8.53
C ALA A 442 20.80 10.44 7.59
N TYR A 443 19.71 9.92 8.14
CA TYR A 443 18.62 9.32 7.37
C TYR A 443 17.29 9.97 7.70
N VAL A 444 16.42 10.08 6.70
CA VAL A 444 15.02 10.52 6.86
C VAL A 444 14.11 9.36 6.50
N LEU A 445 13.26 8.95 7.42
CA LEU A 445 12.13 8.08 7.17
C LEU A 445 10.89 8.94 6.97
N VAL A 446 10.25 8.88 5.80
CA VAL A 446 8.94 9.49 5.55
C VAL A 446 7.90 8.37 5.50
N ALA A 447 7.07 8.27 6.54
CA ALA A 447 6.15 7.14 6.70
C ALA A 447 4.78 7.40 6.09
N SER A 448 4.17 8.55 6.38
CA SER A 448 2.87 8.97 5.81
C SER A 448 3.08 10.18 4.93
N SER A 449 2.41 10.21 3.78
CA SER A 449 2.65 11.24 2.77
C SER A 449 1.45 11.47 1.87
N SER A 450 0.65 12.47 2.20
CA SER A 450 -0.53 12.88 1.44
C SER A 450 -0.69 14.40 1.49
N ASN A 451 -1.65 14.92 0.73
CA ASN A 451 -2.07 16.31 0.78
C ASN A 451 -2.60 16.73 2.15
N LYS A 452 -2.95 15.80 3.05
CA LYS A 452 -3.43 16.12 4.41
C LYS A 452 -2.34 16.03 5.47
N LEU A 453 -1.41 15.09 5.30
CA LEU A 453 -0.37 14.78 6.28
C LEU A 453 0.90 14.32 5.58
N ILE A 454 2.01 14.98 5.88
CA ILE A 454 3.35 14.44 5.63
C ILE A 454 4.04 14.34 6.99
N SER A 455 4.46 13.15 7.36
CA SER A 455 5.13 12.93 8.64
C SER A 455 6.26 11.92 8.53
N GLY A 456 7.29 12.16 9.33
CA GLY A 456 8.50 11.36 9.28
C GLY A 456 9.46 11.69 10.40
N SER A 457 10.66 11.14 10.29
CA SER A 457 11.69 11.24 11.31
C SER A 457 13.06 11.27 10.69
N ILE A 458 13.93 12.08 11.28
CA ILE A 458 15.31 12.26 10.86
C ILE A 458 16.19 11.74 11.99
N PHE A 459 17.13 10.89 11.64
CA PHE A 459 18.15 10.36 12.56
C PHE A 459 19.49 10.94 12.13
N LEU A 460 19.99 11.91 12.90
CA LEU A 460 21.22 12.66 12.60
C LEU A 460 22.38 12.13 13.45
N THR A 461 23.39 11.56 12.79
CA THR A 461 24.62 11.05 13.42
C THR A 461 25.75 12.07 13.34
N GLN A 462 25.85 12.80 12.21
CA GLN A 462 26.89 13.79 11.99
C GLN A 462 26.37 15.03 11.30
N ALA A 463 26.72 16.20 11.82
CA ALA A 463 26.51 17.48 11.17
C ALA A 463 27.85 18.19 10.87
N TRP A 464 27.89 18.96 9.80
CA TRP A 464 28.99 19.83 9.43
C TRP A 464 28.68 21.27 9.84
N ARG A 465 29.62 21.94 10.52
CA ARG A 465 29.50 23.35 10.91
C ARG A 465 30.44 24.21 10.08
N PRO A 466 30.02 24.67 8.89
CA PRO A 466 30.92 25.32 7.93
C PRO A 466 31.45 26.67 8.41
N ASN A 467 30.72 27.34 9.33
CA ASN A 467 31.07 28.67 9.81
C ASN A 467 31.68 28.67 11.22
N ALA A 468 32.04 27.51 11.77
CA ALA A 468 32.80 27.47 13.01
C ALA A 468 34.23 28.03 12.77
N PRO A 469 34.90 28.62 13.79
CA PRO A 469 36.26 29.17 13.64
C PRO A 469 37.25 28.16 13.04
N ILE A 470 37.05 26.88 13.40
CA ILE A 470 37.63 25.74 12.71
C ILE A 470 36.44 24.88 12.28
N PRO A 471 36.19 24.69 10.97
CA PRO A 471 35.11 23.83 10.50
C PRO A 471 35.29 22.41 11.03
N VAL A 472 34.36 21.98 11.88
CA VAL A 472 34.44 20.67 12.55
C VAL A 472 33.15 19.88 12.34
N PRO A 473 33.25 18.55 12.18
CA PRO A 473 32.08 17.71 12.31
C PRO A 473 31.61 17.69 13.76
N GLN A 474 30.30 17.84 13.96
CA GLN A 474 29.63 17.54 15.21
C GLN A 474 29.05 16.13 15.13
N VAL A 475 29.42 15.26 16.07
CA VAL A 475 28.93 13.88 16.16
C VAL A 475 27.88 13.82 17.27
N PHE A 476 26.78 13.11 17.02
CA PHE A 476 25.73 12.83 17.99
C PHE A 476 25.75 11.35 18.35
N ALA A 477 25.98 11.04 19.63
CA ALA A 477 25.96 9.68 20.17
C ALA A 477 25.24 9.70 21.53
N PRO A 478 23.97 9.22 21.61
CA PRO A 478 23.18 8.60 20.55
C PRO A 478 22.79 9.58 19.42
N PRO A 479 22.33 9.08 18.25
CA PRO A 479 21.88 9.94 17.16
C PRO A 479 20.75 10.87 17.58
N LEU A 480 20.78 12.11 17.10
CA LEU A 480 19.73 13.08 17.37
C LEU A 480 18.46 12.72 16.57
N ASN A 481 17.33 12.58 17.26
CA ASN A 481 16.05 12.24 16.65
C ASN A 481 15.22 13.51 16.42
N ILE A 482 14.85 13.78 15.18
CA ILE A 482 14.02 14.93 14.82
C ILE A 482 12.76 14.41 14.15
N ARG A 483 11.59 14.61 14.76
CA ARG A 483 10.31 14.36 14.10
C ARG A 483 9.94 15.58 13.26
N PHE A 484 9.36 15.35 12.10
CA PHE A 484 8.74 16.42 11.33
C PHE A 484 7.31 16.04 10.98
N GLN A 485 6.43 17.03 11.05
CA GLN A 485 5.01 16.87 10.73
C GLN A 485 4.53 18.10 9.99
N LEU A 486 3.80 17.86 8.90
CA LEU A 486 3.07 18.85 8.15
C LEU A 486 1.61 18.40 8.09
N LYS A 487 0.71 19.24 8.57
CA LYS A 487 -0.73 19.12 8.34
C LYS A 487 -1.10 20.21 7.33
N LYS A 488 -1.95 19.95 6.36
CA LYS A 488 -2.39 20.99 5.42
C LYS A 488 -3.87 21.24 5.56
#